data_AF-A0A6G0HGC4-F1
#
_entry.id   AF-A0A6G0HGC4-F1
#
_cell.length_a   1.000
_cell.length_b   1.000
_cell.length_c   1.000
_cell.angle_alpha   90.00
_cell.angle_beta   90.00
_cell.angle_gamma   90.00
#
_symmetry.space_group_name_H-M   'P 1'
#
loop_
_entity.id
_entity.type
_entity.pdbx_description
1 polymer ?
#
loop_
_entity_poly.entity_id
_entity_poly.type
_entity_poly.pdbx_seq_one_letter_code
_entity_poly.pdbx_strand_id
1 'polypeptide(L)'
;MQEYAKFVFCPEGTDKMQENAVSKASRAKIFLKFLQLGWPNITFWTWEFLFNVPLIKIYPTVLRKVGLAPTTVVLYVGQAISFVEYFHSTQPKHSRVTSGQTTLVTRELRKLHKDLGRTVLGHQGLIKQKKGLRLIPKEDLARCQTMARAKMPSLLGHGAQDSEEVRDSPALSGGGGIRLVP
;
A
#
# COMPACT_ATOMS: atom_id res chain seq x y z
N MET A 1 10.89 19.56 -4.02
CA MET A 1 10.57 18.11 -3.94
C MET A 1 11.76 17.24 -3.57
N GLN A 2 12.94 17.42 -4.18
CA GLN A 2 14.13 16.65 -3.80
C GLN A 2 14.50 16.83 -2.32
N GLU A 3 14.42 18.05 -1.81
CA GLU A 3 14.69 18.33 -0.38
C GLU A 3 13.67 17.64 0.54
N TYR A 4 12.37 17.68 0.20
CA TYR A 4 11.36 16.93 0.96
C TYR A 4 11.61 15.41 0.92
N ALA A 5 12.05 14.88 -0.23
CA ALA A 5 12.41 13.46 -0.32
C ALA A 5 13.59 13.09 0.60
N LYS A 6 14.60 13.97 0.70
CA LYS A 6 15.70 13.81 1.67
C LYS A 6 15.19 13.91 3.12
N PHE A 7 14.29 14.85 3.39
CA PHE A 7 13.70 15.04 4.72
C PHE A 7 12.94 13.82 5.22
N VAL A 8 12.18 13.13 4.35
CA VAL A 8 11.43 11.92 4.73
C VAL A 8 12.24 10.63 4.67
N PHE A 9 13.45 10.67 4.10
CA PHE A 9 14.32 9.51 3.99
C PHE A 9 14.92 9.15 5.34
N CYS A 10 14.96 7.84 5.64
CA CYS A 10 15.51 7.32 6.89
C CYS A 10 16.75 6.48 6.54
N PRO A 11 17.97 7.05 6.64
CA PRO A 11 19.20 6.37 6.21
C PRO A 11 19.50 5.13 7.07
N GLU A 12 19.33 5.24 8.39
CA GLU A 12 19.50 4.14 9.34
C GLU A 12 18.28 3.20 9.43
N GLY A 13 17.30 3.38 8.53
CA GLY A 13 16.08 2.57 8.51
C GLY A 13 16.27 1.25 7.78
N THR A 14 15.39 0.29 8.05
CA THR A 14 15.32 -0.96 7.28
C THR A 14 15.00 -0.67 5.80
N ASP A 15 15.28 -1.62 4.90
CA ASP A 15 14.93 -1.51 3.48
C ASP A 15 13.45 -1.12 3.28
N LYS A 16 12.57 -1.67 4.13
CA LYS A 16 11.15 -1.34 4.07
C LYS A 16 10.85 0.11 4.44
N MET A 17 11.59 0.66 5.40
CA MET A 17 11.46 2.07 5.78
C MET A 17 11.94 2.99 4.65
N GLN A 18 13.01 2.60 3.94
CA GLN A 18 13.53 3.34 2.78
C GLN A 18 12.52 3.33 1.61
N GLU A 19 11.96 2.18 1.25
CA GLU A 19 10.88 2.08 0.26
C GLU A 19 9.66 2.94 0.64
N ASN A 20 9.30 2.92 1.93
CA ASN A 20 8.21 3.71 2.44
C ASN A 20 8.49 5.21 2.29
N ALA A 21 9.72 5.66 2.51
CA ALA A 21 10.11 7.05 2.30
C ALA A 21 9.92 7.50 0.83
N VAL A 22 10.30 6.65 -0.13
CA VAL A 22 10.04 6.89 -1.56
C VAL A 22 8.54 7.03 -1.82
N SER A 23 7.73 6.13 -1.24
CA SER A 23 6.27 6.19 -1.35
C SER A 23 5.68 7.47 -0.72
N LYS A 24 6.23 7.95 0.40
CA LYS A 24 5.82 9.20 1.05
C LYS A 24 6.07 10.40 0.13
N ALA A 25 7.29 10.51 -0.41
CA ALA A 25 7.67 11.59 -1.33
C ALA A 25 6.83 11.54 -2.63
N SER A 26 6.55 10.35 -3.16
CA SER A 26 5.72 10.17 -4.36
C SER A 26 4.29 10.67 -4.14
N ARG A 27 3.66 10.34 -3.00
CA ARG A 27 2.31 10.83 -2.68
C ARG A 27 2.25 12.35 -2.53
N ALA A 28 3.25 12.97 -1.91
CA ALA A 28 3.37 14.42 -1.86
C ALA A 28 3.52 15.04 -3.26
N LYS A 29 4.33 14.41 -4.14
CA LYS A 29 4.47 14.83 -5.54
C LYS A 29 3.13 14.81 -6.28
N ILE A 30 2.33 13.76 -6.08
CA ILE A 30 1.00 13.64 -6.70
C ILE A 30 0.07 14.76 -6.21
N PHE A 31 0.09 15.06 -4.92
CA PHE A 31 -0.66 16.19 -4.35
C PHE A 31 -0.28 17.53 -5.01
N LEU A 32 1.02 17.81 -5.17
CA LEU A 32 1.47 19.04 -5.84
C LEU A 32 1.02 19.12 -7.29
N LYS A 33 1.16 18.04 -8.05
CA LYS A 33 0.68 17.97 -9.44
C LYS A 33 -0.82 18.20 -9.53
N PHE A 34 -1.56 17.68 -8.55
CA PHE A 34 -3.00 17.87 -8.50
C PHE A 34 -3.38 19.34 -8.24
N LEU A 35 -2.69 20.04 -7.32
CA LEU A 35 -2.97 21.44 -7.03
C LEU A 35 -2.64 22.41 -8.19
N GLN A 36 -1.79 21.96 -9.11
CA GLN A 36 -1.45 22.69 -10.33
C GLN A 36 -2.55 22.62 -11.40
N LEU A 37 -3.57 21.77 -11.23
CA LEU A 37 -4.68 21.71 -12.18
C LEU A 37 -5.42 23.05 -12.20
N GLY A 38 -5.77 23.52 -13.40
CA GLY A 38 -6.51 24.77 -13.60
C GLY A 38 -5.69 26.05 -13.39
N TRP A 39 -4.36 25.95 -13.28
CA TRP A 39 -3.48 27.12 -13.27
C TRP A 39 -2.96 27.41 -14.70
N PRO A 40 -3.37 28.53 -15.32
CA PRO A 40 -3.04 28.80 -16.73
C PRO A 40 -1.57 29.22 -16.94
N ASN A 41 -0.98 29.95 -15.99
CA ASN A 41 0.40 30.45 -16.07
C ASN A 41 1.15 30.10 -14.78
N ILE A 42 1.62 28.86 -14.65
CA ILE A 42 2.28 28.43 -13.42
C ILE A 42 3.68 29.04 -13.34
N THR A 43 3.80 30.06 -12.50
CA THR A 43 5.08 30.53 -11.99
C THR A 43 5.54 29.60 -10.86
N PHE A 44 6.13 28.45 -11.19
CA PHE A 44 6.40 27.36 -10.23
C PHE A 44 7.18 27.79 -8.97
N TRP A 45 8.00 28.84 -9.07
CA TRP A 45 8.80 29.34 -7.96
C TRP A 45 8.01 30.18 -6.94
N THR A 46 6.81 30.68 -7.27
CA THR A 46 5.97 31.46 -6.33
C THR A 46 5.14 30.58 -5.40
N TRP A 47 4.96 29.30 -5.74
CA TRP A 47 4.19 28.32 -4.95
C TRP A 47 2.72 28.64 -4.71
N GLU A 48 2.15 29.68 -5.34
CA GLU A 48 0.79 30.16 -5.07
C GLU A 48 -0.28 29.10 -5.30
N PHE A 49 -0.02 28.14 -6.19
CA PHE A 49 -0.85 26.97 -6.41
C PHE A 49 -1.10 26.11 -5.16
N LEU A 50 -0.24 26.19 -4.13
CA LEU A 50 -0.45 25.51 -2.85
C LEU A 50 -1.71 26.02 -2.13
N PHE A 51 -2.12 27.27 -2.34
CA PHE A 51 -3.32 27.85 -1.74
C PHE A 51 -4.57 27.63 -2.62
N ASN A 52 -4.72 26.46 -3.21
CA ASN A 52 -5.90 26.09 -4.00
C ASN A 52 -6.92 25.32 -3.15
N VAL A 53 -7.62 26.04 -2.27
CA VAL A 53 -8.60 25.46 -1.33
C VAL A 53 -9.71 24.65 -2.03
N PRO A 54 -10.30 25.09 -3.16
CA PRO A 54 -11.28 24.29 -3.89
C PRO A 54 -10.75 22.91 -4.28
N LEU A 55 -9.53 22.84 -4.83
CA LEU A 55 -8.91 21.56 -5.18
C LEU A 55 -8.63 20.71 -3.94
N ILE A 56 -8.08 21.31 -2.88
CA ILE A 56 -7.81 20.59 -1.61
C ILE A 56 -9.06 19.86 -1.12
N LYS A 57 -10.22 20.53 -1.11
CA LYS A 57 -11.48 19.96 -0.64
C LYS A 57 -11.95 18.76 -1.46
N ILE A 58 -11.70 18.75 -2.77
CA ILE A 58 -12.12 17.64 -3.65
C ILE A 58 -11.07 16.54 -3.78
N TYR A 59 -9.83 16.76 -3.33
CA TYR A 59 -8.71 15.84 -3.51
C TYR A 59 -9.03 14.40 -3.08
N PRO A 60 -9.61 14.12 -1.89
CA PRO A 60 -9.94 12.75 -1.50
C PRO A 60 -10.98 12.10 -2.42
N THR A 61 -11.93 12.88 -2.94
CA THR A 61 -12.95 12.39 -3.87
C THR A 61 -12.35 12.02 -5.21
N VAL A 62 -11.41 12.82 -5.73
CA VAL A 62 -10.68 12.50 -6.95
C VAL A 62 -9.86 11.22 -6.78
N LEU A 63 -9.14 11.07 -5.66
CA LEU A 63 -8.36 9.87 -5.36
C LEU A 63 -9.24 8.60 -5.30
N ARG A 64 -10.46 8.70 -4.76
CA ARG A 64 -11.42 7.58 -4.80
C ARG A 64 -11.92 7.29 -6.21
N LYS A 65 -12.23 8.32 -7.01
CA LYS A 65 -12.70 8.17 -8.39
C LYS A 65 -11.69 7.47 -9.30
N VAL A 66 -10.39 7.64 -9.03
CA VAL A 66 -9.32 6.91 -9.74
C VAL A 66 -9.06 5.50 -9.18
N GLY A 67 -9.92 5.01 -8.26
CA GLY A 67 -9.90 3.62 -7.79
C GLY A 67 -9.02 3.35 -6.57
N LEU A 68 -8.50 4.37 -5.87
CA LEU A 68 -7.69 4.13 -4.68
C LEU A 68 -8.54 3.65 -3.50
N ALA A 69 -8.05 2.61 -2.82
CA ALA A 69 -8.67 2.08 -1.61
C ALA A 69 -8.74 3.14 -0.49
N PRO A 70 -9.77 3.12 0.39
CA PRO A 70 -9.95 4.13 1.42
C PRO A 70 -8.74 4.36 2.33
N THR A 71 -8.05 3.27 2.73
CA THR A 71 -6.82 3.34 3.53
C THR A 71 -5.70 4.05 2.77
N THR A 72 -5.55 3.78 1.48
CA THR A 72 -4.59 4.45 0.60
C THR A 72 -4.91 5.94 0.47
N VAL A 73 -6.20 6.31 0.31
CA VAL A 73 -6.61 7.73 0.26
C VAL A 73 -6.21 8.47 1.54
N VAL A 74 -6.39 7.86 2.71
CA VAL A 74 -5.91 8.42 4.00
C VAL A 74 -4.40 8.66 3.95
N LEU A 75 -3.61 7.70 3.46
CA LEU A 75 -2.16 7.88 3.32
C LEU A 75 -1.81 9.07 2.42
N TYR A 76 -2.47 9.23 1.28
CA TYR A 76 -2.21 10.35 0.36
C TYR A 76 -2.49 11.71 1.01
N VAL A 77 -3.61 11.84 1.73
CA VAL A 77 -3.94 13.07 2.45
C VAL A 77 -2.97 13.31 3.61
N GLY A 78 -2.59 12.26 4.34
CA GLY A 78 -1.58 12.34 5.40
C GLY A 78 -0.23 12.83 4.87
N GLN A 79 0.21 12.35 3.71
CA GLN A 79 1.46 12.82 3.10
C GLN A 79 1.37 14.24 2.53
N ALA A 80 0.18 14.69 2.14
CA ALA A 80 -0.04 16.09 1.79
C ALA A 80 0.12 17.00 3.03
N ILE A 81 -0.39 16.59 4.20
CA ILE A 81 -0.20 17.33 5.46
C ILE A 81 1.29 17.44 5.79
N SER A 82 2.01 16.31 5.84
CA SER A 82 3.44 16.31 6.16
C SER A 82 4.26 17.16 5.20
N PHE A 83 3.91 17.19 3.91
CA PHE A 83 4.56 18.07 2.96
C PHE A 83 4.29 19.55 3.25
N VAL A 84 3.05 19.94 3.52
CA VAL A 84 2.71 21.35 3.76
C VAL A 84 3.36 21.86 5.06
N GLU A 85 3.50 20.99 6.07
CA GLU A 85 4.21 21.31 7.32
C GLU A 85 5.71 21.49 7.12
N TYR A 86 6.32 20.60 6.32
CA TYR A 86 7.70 20.78 5.87
C TYR A 86 7.84 22.11 5.12
N PHE A 87 6.97 22.36 4.13
CA PHE A 87 7.01 23.58 3.32
C PHE A 87 6.86 24.84 4.18
N HIS A 88 5.97 24.83 5.16
CA HIS A 88 5.80 25.94 6.10
C HIS A 88 7.08 26.23 6.88
N SER A 89 7.78 25.18 7.32
CA SER A 89 9.03 25.29 8.09
C SER A 89 10.24 25.67 7.24
N THR A 90 10.22 25.32 5.94
CA THR A 90 11.34 25.51 5.01
C THR A 90 10.94 26.36 3.80
N GLN A 91 10.11 27.37 4.02
CA GLN A 91 9.48 28.11 2.92
C GLN A 91 10.54 28.76 2.00
N PRO A 92 10.50 28.52 0.68
CA PRO A 92 11.42 29.16 -0.26
C PRO A 92 11.29 30.68 -0.25
N LYS A 93 12.41 31.41 -0.34
CA LYS A 93 12.44 32.90 -0.29
C LYS A 93 11.53 33.57 -1.33
N HIS A 94 11.34 32.94 -2.49
CA HIS A 94 10.51 33.46 -3.57
C HIS A 94 9.04 33.01 -3.50
N SER A 95 8.68 32.20 -2.50
CA SER A 95 7.29 31.80 -2.26
C SER A 95 6.44 33.01 -1.91
N ARG A 96 5.31 33.16 -2.59
CA ARG A 96 4.28 34.17 -2.32
C ARG A 96 3.17 33.65 -1.41
N VAL A 97 3.19 32.36 -1.07
CA VAL A 97 2.25 31.78 -0.10
C VAL A 97 2.60 32.30 1.28
N THR A 98 1.64 32.84 2.01
CA THR A 98 1.86 33.33 3.37
C THR A 98 1.83 32.21 4.41
N SER A 99 2.36 32.47 5.61
CA SER A 99 2.20 31.58 6.77
C SER A 99 0.73 31.31 7.08
N GLY A 100 -0.13 32.33 7.02
CA GLY A 100 -1.56 32.17 7.25
C GLY A 100 -2.21 31.24 6.22
N GLN A 101 -1.84 31.35 4.95
CA GLN A 101 -2.32 30.46 3.90
C GLN A 101 -1.87 29.01 4.10
N THR A 102 -0.62 28.78 4.48
CA THR A 102 -0.11 27.42 4.80
C THR A 102 -0.80 26.83 6.03
N THR A 103 -1.07 27.62 7.07
CA THR A 103 -1.88 27.20 8.22
C THR A 103 -3.30 26.80 7.80
N LEU A 104 -3.95 27.60 6.95
CA LEU A 104 -5.29 27.31 6.44
C LEU A 104 -5.32 26.01 5.62
N VAL A 105 -4.36 25.83 4.70
CA VAL A 105 -4.23 24.60 3.90
C VAL A 105 -4.06 23.37 4.81
N THR A 106 -3.17 23.46 5.79
CA THR A 106 -2.92 22.39 6.76
C THR A 106 -4.20 22.06 7.54
N ARG A 107 -4.95 23.07 7.98
CA ARG A 107 -6.23 22.89 8.68
C ARG A 107 -7.26 22.16 7.82
N GLU A 108 -7.45 22.57 6.56
CA GLU A 108 -8.39 21.91 5.64
C GLU A 108 -8.00 20.45 5.39
N LEU A 109 -6.70 20.17 5.15
CA LEU A 109 -6.20 18.80 4.97
C LEU A 109 -6.39 17.95 6.23
N ARG A 110 -6.13 18.49 7.43
CA ARG A 110 -6.35 17.78 8.71
C ARG A 110 -7.82 17.46 8.95
N LYS A 111 -8.73 18.37 8.60
CA LYS A 111 -10.18 18.11 8.64
C LYS A 111 -10.53 16.94 7.74
N LEU A 112 -10.11 16.97 6.47
CA LEU A 112 -10.34 15.88 5.51
C LEU A 112 -9.76 14.55 6.01
N HIS A 113 -8.54 14.56 6.54
CA HIS A 113 -7.88 13.38 7.08
C HIS A 113 -8.67 12.76 8.24
N LYS A 114 -9.18 13.59 9.16
CA LYS A 114 -10.01 13.14 10.29
C LYS A 114 -11.31 12.50 9.80
N ASP A 115 -11.98 13.10 8.82
CA ASP A 115 -13.23 12.59 8.26
C ASP A 115 -13.02 11.26 7.53
N LEU A 116 -11.93 11.14 6.76
CA LEU A 116 -11.55 9.87 6.12
C LEU A 116 -11.24 8.77 7.13
N GLY A 117 -10.53 9.11 8.21
CA GLY A 117 -10.20 8.17 9.28
C GLY A 117 -11.45 7.53 9.89
N ARG A 118 -12.49 8.34 10.17
CA ARG A 118 -13.78 7.84 10.67
C ARG A 118 -14.44 6.86 9.70
N THR A 119 -14.47 7.19 8.41
CA THR A 119 -15.05 6.32 7.38
C THR A 119 -14.29 4.99 7.26
N VAL A 120 -12.95 5.03 7.31
CA VAL A 120 -12.12 3.82 7.28
C VAL A 120 -12.38 2.94 8.50
N LEU A 121 -12.44 3.52 9.70
CA LEU A 121 -12.73 2.78 10.93
C LEU A 121 -14.12 2.13 10.89
N GLY A 122 -15.13 2.85 10.41
CA GLY A 122 -16.47 2.30 10.21
C GLY A 122 -16.47 1.12 9.24
N HIS A 123 -15.81 1.27 8.09
CA HIS A 123 -15.67 0.19 7.11
C HIS A 123 -14.92 -1.02 7.65
N GLN A 124 -13.82 -0.81 8.38
CA GLN A 124 -13.07 -1.89 9.03
C GLN A 124 -13.90 -2.62 10.09
N GLY A 125 -14.71 -1.90 10.86
CA GLY A 125 -15.65 -2.48 11.82
C GLY A 125 -16.65 -3.42 11.14
N LEU A 126 -17.28 -2.96 10.05
CA LEU A 126 -18.21 -3.78 9.25
C LEU A 126 -17.53 -5.02 8.65
N ILE A 127 -16.31 -4.87 8.12
CA ILE A 127 -15.55 -6.01 7.60
C ILE A 127 -15.22 -7.02 8.71
N LYS A 128 -14.81 -6.56 9.89
CA LYS A 128 -14.53 -7.45 11.04
C LYS A 128 -15.78 -8.20 11.47
N GLN A 129 -16.93 -7.53 11.56
CA GLN A 129 -18.20 -8.19 11.87
C GLN A 129 -18.55 -9.25 10.82
N LYS A 130 -18.48 -8.90 9.53
CA LYS A 130 -18.74 -9.84 8.43
C LYS A 130 -17.79 -11.04 8.42
N LYS A 131 -16.52 -10.84 8.76
CA LYS A 131 -15.54 -11.92 8.93
C LYS A 131 -15.87 -12.77 10.16
N GLY A 132 -16.27 -12.15 11.27
CA GLY A 132 -16.70 -12.82 12.49
C GLY A 132 -17.86 -13.79 12.27
N LEU A 133 -18.84 -13.41 11.46
CA LEU A 133 -19.97 -14.28 11.08
C LEU A 133 -19.55 -15.51 10.26
N ARG A 134 -18.34 -15.52 9.69
CA ARG A 134 -17.79 -16.64 8.90
C ARG A 134 -16.75 -17.44 9.69
N LEU A 135 -16.49 -17.09 10.95
CA LEU A 135 -15.55 -17.84 11.77
C LEU A 135 -16.21 -19.12 12.27
N ILE A 136 -15.48 -20.23 12.15
CA ILE A 136 -15.86 -21.50 12.75
C ILE A 136 -15.74 -21.35 14.28
N PRO A 137 -16.73 -21.80 15.09
CA PRO A 137 -16.62 -21.82 16.53
C PRO A 137 -15.35 -22.53 17.00
N LYS A 138 -14.77 -22.07 18.12
CA LYS A 138 -13.49 -22.63 18.61
C LYS A 138 -13.61 -24.13 18.91
N GLU A 139 -14.77 -24.53 19.41
CA GLU A 139 -15.11 -25.89 19.80
C GLU A 139 -15.15 -26.80 18.56
N ASP A 140 -15.75 -26.32 17.47
CA ASP A 140 -15.84 -27.05 16.20
C ASP A 140 -14.46 -27.14 15.51
N LEU A 141 -13.68 -26.06 15.56
CA LEU A 141 -12.30 -26.08 15.07
C LEU A 141 -11.44 -27.07 15.87
N ALA A 142 -11.56 -27.09 17.20
CA ALA A 142 -10.85 -28.02 18.06
C ALA A 142 -11.25 -29.47 17.78
N ARG A 143 -12.55 -29.74 17.62
CA ARG A 143 -13.06 -31.05 17.24
C ARG A 143 -12.50 -31.50 15.89
N CYS A 144 -12.53 -30.62 14.90
CA CYS A 144 -11.97 -30.89 13.57
C CYS A 144 -10.46 -31.20 13.64
N GLN A 145 -9.70 -30.42 14.41
CA GLN A 145 -8.26 -30.65 14.61
C GLN A 145 -7.98 -31.99 15.30
N THR A 146 -8.74 -32.36 16.33
CA THR A 146 -8.59 -33.67 17.01
C THR A 146 -8.88 -34.83 16.07
N MET A 147 -9.97 -34.74 15.30
CA MET A 147 -10.33 -35.77 14.32
C MET A 147 -9.28 -35.87 13.20
N ALA A 148 -8.79 -34.73 12.70
CA ALA A 148 -7.73 -34.71 11.70
C ALA A 148 -6.44 -35.34 12.25
N ARG A 149 -6.03 -35.01 13.49
CA ARG A 149 -4.84 -35.61 14.14
C ARG A 149 -4.96 -37.12 14.31
N ALA A 150 -6.14 -37.62 14.62
CA ALA A 150 -6.37 -39.06 14.73
C ALA A 150 -6.36 -39.76 13.36
N LYS A 151 -6.86 -39.10 12.30
CA LYS A 151 -6.98 -39.68 10.94
C LYS A 151 -5.72 -39.56 10.09
N MET A 152 -4.94 -38.48 10.25
CA MET A 152 -3.74 -38.19 9.45
C MET A 152 -2.74 -39.36 9.40
N PRO A 153 -2.41 -40.05 10.51
CA PRO A 153 -1.49 -41.19 10.47
C PRO A 153 -1.97 -42.32 9.54
N SER A 154 -3.27 -42.61 9.54
CA SER A 154 -3.83 -43.65 8.67
C SER A 154 -3.77 -43.28 7.20
N LEU A 155 -3.93 -42.00 6.86
CA LEU A 155 -3.86 -41.50 5.48
C LEU A 155 -2.43 -41.43 4.96
N LEU A 156 -1.45 -41.17 5.85
CA LEU A 156 -0.03 -41.13 5.50
C LEU A 156 0.59 -42.54 5.44
N GLY A 157 0.05 -43.51 6.18
CA GLY A 157 0.50 -44.91 6.12
C GLY A 157 0.12 -45.64 4.83
N HIS A 158 -0.99 -45.26 4.19
CA HIS A 158 -1.42 -45.88 2.91
C HIS A 158 -0.63 -45.34 1.69
N GLY A 159 0.10 -44.23 1.82
CA GLY A 159 0.94 -43.70 0.75
C GLY A 159 2.31 -44.37 0.60
N ALA A 160 2.69 -45.24 1.55
CA ALA A 160 3.97 -45.94 1.53
C ALA A 160 3.89 -47.36 0.92
N GLN A 161 2.69 -47.86 0.60
CA GLN A 161 2.50 -49.20 0.02
C GLN A 161 2.30 -49.21 -1.52
N ASP A 162 2.14 -48.04 -2.16
CA ASP A 162 1.95 -47.94 -3.61
C ASP A 162 3.25 -47.62 -4.39
N SER A 163 4.43 -47.90 -3.82
CA SER A 163 5.73 -47.62 -4.48
C SER A 163 6.60 -48.86 -4.77
N GLU A 164 6.09 -50.07 -4.56
CA GLU A 164 6.91 -51.28 -4.70
C GLU A 164 6.20 -52.41 -5.47
N GLU A 165 5.83 -52.15 -6.71
CA GLU A 165 5.65 -53.22 -7.70
C GLU A 165 5.89 -52.68 -9.11
N VAL A 166 7.09 -52.92 -9.65
CA VAL A 166 7.39 -53.41 -11.02
C VAL A 166 8.92 -53.44 -11.17
N ARG A 167 9.51 -54.60 -10.87
CA ARG A 167 10.71 -55.10 -11.55
C ARG A 167 10.40 -56.52 -11.98
N ASP A 168 10.22 -56.75 -13.28
CA ASP A 168 11.16 -57.62 -14.00
C ASP A 168 11.08 -57.43 -15.53
N SER A 169 12.25 -57.54 -16.16
CA SER A 169 12.51 -57.28 -17.60
C SER A 169 12.26 -58.54 -18.46
N PRO A 170 12.42 -58.52 -19.81
CA PRO A 170 13.77 -58.59 -20.41
C PRO A 170 13.97 -57.82 -21.74
N ALA A 171 15.25 -57.74 -22.10
CA ALA A 171 15.88 -57.02 -23.20
C ALA A 171 15.50 -57.50 -24.62
N LEU A 172 15.67 -56.63 -25.63
CA LEU A 172 16.65 -56.80 -26.71
C LEU A 172 16.65 -55.63 -27.73
N SER A 173 17.84 -55.03 -27.86
CA SER A 173 18.54 -54.65 -29.09
C SER A 173 18.05 -53.51 -30.00
N GLY A 174 18.94 -52.53 -30.23
CA GLY A 174 19.25 -52.08 -31.59
C GLY A 174 19.40 -50.58 -31.85
N GLY A 175 20.64 -50.09 -31.87
CA GLY A 175 21.14 -48.95 -32.68
C GLY A 175 20.69 -47.54 -32.29
N GLY A 176 21.51 -46.50 -32.20
CA GLY A 176 22.87 -46.24 -32.65
C GLY A 176 22.99 -44.71 -32.86
N GLY A 177 24.10 -44.12 -32.42
CA GLY A 177 24.67 -42.78 -32.77
C GLY A 177 23.74 -41.56 -32.91
N ILE A 178 24.04 -40.40 -32.35
CA ILE A 178 25.08 -39.44 -32.79
C ILE A 178 25.07 -38.33 -31.72
N ARG A 179 26.17 -38.14 -30.97
CA ARG A 179 27.29 -37.18 -31.15
C ARG A 179 26.97 -35.73 -30.75
N LEU A 180 27.87 -35.21 -29.92
CA LEU A 180 27.84 -33.98 -29.14
C LEU A 180 28.77 -32.93 -29.81
N VAL A 181 28.42 -31.64 -29.61
CA VAL A 181 29.25 -30.40 -29.68
C VAL A 181 29.52 -29.81 -31.09
N PRO A 182 29.63 -28.48 -31.28
CA PRO A 182 29.61 -27.36 -30.31
C PRO A 182 28.37 -26.47 -30.31
#